data_AF-A0A7S3H5P1-F1
#
_entry.id   AF-A0A7S3H5P1-F1
#
_cell.length_a   1.000
_cell.length_b   1.000
_cell.length_c   1.000
_cell.angle_alpha   90.00
_cell.angle_beta   90.00
_cell.angle_gamma   90.00
#
_symmetry.space_group_name_H-M   'P 1'
#
loop_
_entity.id
_entity.type
_entity.pdbx_description
1 polymer ?
#
loop_
_entity_poly.entity_id
_entity_poly.type
_entity_poly.pdbx_seq_one_letter_code
_entity_poly.pdbx_strand_id
1 'polypeptide(L)'
;RITNTIQAAGGFVYRPTVINCYPGEITTLDSWFAQWLKFFFDETVDLGKGPKPVYSLLQKIKQAKYPDITAEEEAASVPLQIVVQGIFDAVLVNLMQTKGGSIWQGLRKDICESLNRKKNTRVLEILQTTYRDADVVFLQEAGN
;
A
#
# COMPACT_ATOMS: atom_id res chain seq x y z
N ARG A 1 -4.25 1.34 6.67
CA ARG A 1 -4.89 2.31 5.73
C ARG A 1 -5.21 1.55 4.45
N ILE A 2 -6.47 1.52 4.02
CA ILE A 2 -6.95 0.63 2.96
C ILE A 2 -6.22 0.85 1.63
N THR A 3 -5.76 2.08 1.36
CA THR A 3 -5.21 2.46 0.05
C THR A 3 -3.71 2.26 -0.12
N ASN A 4 -2.97 1.67 0.83
CA ASN A 4 -1.52 1.43 0.66
C ASN A 4 -1.22 0.13 -0.11
N THR A 5 -1.84 -0.95 0.36
CA THR A 5 -1.88 -2.27 -0.27
C THR A 5 -3.33 -2.72 -0.17
N ILE A 6 -3.95 -2.97 -1.31
CA ILE A 6 -5.35 -3.38 -1.41
C ILE A 6 -5.36 -4.85 -1.82
N GLN A 7 -5.96 -5.70 -0.99
CA GLN A 7 -6.27 -7.07 -1.37
C GLN A 7 -7.57 -7.07 -2.16
N ALA A 8 -7.47 -7.13 -3.49
CA ALA A 8 -8.60 -7.24 -4.41
C ALA A 8 -8.83 -8.70 -4.83
N ALA A 9 -9.97 -8.99 -5.44
CA ALA A 9 -10.30 -10.33 -5.92
C ALA A 9 -9.25 -10.93 -6.88
N GLY A 10 -8.59 -10.07 -7.68
CA GLY A 10 -7.54 -10.44 -8.64
C GLY A 10 -6.11 -10.46 -8.07
N GLY A 11 -5.94 -10.23 -6.77
CA GLY A 11 -4.64 -10.11 -6.11
C GLY A 11 -4.40 -8.75 -5.47
N PHE A 12 -3.13 -8.42 -5.23
CA PHE A 12 -2.77 -7.18 -4.55
C PHE A 12 -2.60 -6.01 -5.53
N VAL A 13 -3.21 -4.88 -5.20
CA VAL A 13 -3.03 -3.60 -5.88
C VAL A 13 -2.26 -2.68 -4.93
N TYR A 14 -1.22 -2.02 -5.44
CA TYR A 14 -0.29 -1.24 -4.64
C TYR A 14 -0.32 0.22 -5.06
N ARG A 15 -0.33 1.12 -4.06
CA ARG A 15 -0.17 2.56 -4.31
C ARG A 15 1.22 2.82 -4.91
N PRO A 16 1.37 3.70 -5.92
CA PRO A 16 2.68 4.15 -6.40
C PRO A 16 3.40 4.95 -5.32
N THR A 17 4.23 4.27 -4.51
CA THR A 17 5.02 4.89 -3.45
C THR A 17 6.30 4.09 -3.21
N VAL A 18 7.29 4.71 -2.56
CA VAL A 18 8.60 4.08 -2.30
C VAL A 18 8.58 3.11 -1.12
N ILE A 19 7.51 3.12 -0.31
CA ILE A 19 7.41 2.40 0.97
C ILE A 19 6.57 1.12 0.93
N ASN A 20 6.19 0.63 -0.25
CA ASN A 20 5.42 -0.61 -0.41
C ASN A 20 5.93 -1.46 -1.57
N CYS A 21 5.24 -2.58 -1.83
CA CYS A 21 5.58 -3.52 -2.90
C CYS A 21 5.10 -3.09 -4.30
N TYR A 22 5.01 -1.79 -4.56
CA TYR A 22 4.59 -1.29 -5.87
C TYR A 22 5.53 -1.81 -6.99
N PRO A 23 5.03 -2.56 -7.97
CA PRO A 23 5.88 -3.25 -8.95
C PRO A 23 6.42 -2.31 -10.05
N GLY A 24 5.82 -1.13 -10.25
CA GLY A 24 6.24 -0.18 -11.27
C GLY A 24 7.52 0.58 -10.90
N GLU A 25 8.15 1.18 -11.92
CA GLU A 25 9.29 2.07 -11.74
C GLU A 25 8.86 3.49 -11.39
N ILE A 26 9.64 4.12 -10.53
CA ILE A 26 9.49 5.53 -10.15
C ILE A 26 10.70 6.24 -10.75
N THR A 27 10.61 6.66 -12.01
CA THR A 27 11.75 7.21 -12.76
C THR A 27 11.90 8.73 -12.62
N THR A 28 10.77 9.45 -12.62
CA THR A 28 10.73 10.90 -12.44
C THR A 28 9.53 11.26 -11.58
N LEU A 29 9.49 12.50 -11.07
CA LEU A 29 8.32 12.97 -10.32
C LEU A 29 7.07 13.02 -11.21
N ASP A 30 7.22 13.43 -12.47
CA ASP A 30 6.10 13.50 -13.43
C ASP A 30 5.55 12.11 -13.78
N SER A 31 6.43 11.14 -14.06
CA SER A 31 6.01 9.78 -14.37
C SER A 31 5.35 9.11 -13.15
N TRP A 32 5.87 9.39 -11.96
CA TRP A 32 5.25 8.96 -10.71
C TRP A 32 3.88 9.61 -10.50
N PHE A 33 3.75 10.91 -10.70
CA PHE A 33 2.50 11.62 -10.45
C PHE A 33 1.39 11.15 -11.39
N ALA A 34 1.70 10.88 -12.66
CA ALA A 34 0.77 10.25 -13.59
C ALA A 34 0.32 8.86 -13.12
N GLN A 35 1.25 8.02 -12.64
CA GLN A 35 0.92 6.71 -12.07
C GLN A 35 0.04 6.85 -10.81
N TRP A 36 0.34 7.84 -9.95
CA TRP A 36 -0.39 8.10 -8.71
C TRP A 36 -1.82 8.58 -8.96
N LEU A 37 -2.02 9.49 -9.91
CA LEU A 37 -3.34 9.95 -10.33
C LEU A 37 -4.16 8.80 -10.91
N LYS A 38 -3.57 8.02 -11.81
CA LYS A 38 -4.21 6.82 -12.36
C LYS A 38 -4.65 5.86 -11.25
N PHE A 39 -3.77 5.60 -10.28
CA PHE A 39 -4.10 4.72 -9.15
C PHE A 39 -5.29 5.21 -8.33
N PHE A 40 -5.40 6.51 -8.03
CA PHE A 40 -6.51 7.00 -7.21
C PHE A 40 -7.83 7.15 -7.98
N PHE A 41 -7.76 7.66 -9.21
CA PHE A 41 -8.94 8.16 -9.93
C PHE A 41 -9.41 7.25 -11.06
N ASP A 42 -8.51 6.47 -11.68
CA ASP A 42 -8.84 5.63 -12.83
C ASP A 42 -8.90 4.14 -12.46
N GLU A 43 -8.07 3.70 -11.50
CA GLU A 43 -8.02 2.31 -11.06
C GLU A 43 -9.30 1.94 -10.29
N THR A 44 -9.87 0.78 -10.64
CA THR A 44 -11.01 0.19 -9.93
C THR A 44 -10.61 -1.14 -9.32
N VAL A 45 -11.08 -1.38 -8.10
CA VAL A 45 -10.77 -2.60 -7.35
C VAL A 45 -12.04 -3.23 -6.82
N ASP A 46 -12.11 -4.56 -6.84
CA ASP A 46 -13.22 -5.32 -6.29
C ASP A 46 -12.80 -6.00 -4.98
N LEU A 47 -13.48 -5.64 -3.90
CA LEU A 47 -13.31 -6.20 -2.55
C LEU A 47 -14.37 -7.26 -2.22
N GLY A 48 -14.94 -7.92 -3.24
CA GLY A 48 -16.04 -8.87 -3.11
C GLY A 48 -17.43 -8.21 -3.02
N LYS A 49 -17.53 -6.92 -3.33
CA LYS A 49 -18.77 -6.13 -3.28
C LYS A 49 -18.99 -5.31 -4.56
N GLY A 50 -18.34 -5.74 -5.64
CA GLY A 50 -18.31 -5.05 -6.91
C GLY A 50 -17.17 -4.03 -7.02
N PRO A 51 -16.82 -3.63 -8.26
CA PRO A 51 -15.72 -2.73 -8.54
C PRO A 51 -16.01 -1.32 -8.02
N LYS A 52 -15.00 -0.70 -7.39
CA LYS A 52 -15.06 0.68 -6.92
C LYS A 52 -13.75 1.41 -7.20
N PRO A 53 -13.78 2.73 -7.46
CA PRO A 53 -12.56 3.50 -7.62
C PRO A 53 -11.78 3.56 -6.31
N VAL A 54 -10.45 3.55 -6.38
CA VAL A 54 -9.59 3.45 -5.19
C VAL A 54 -9.81 4.60 -4.21
N TYR A 55 -10.04 5.84 -4.68
CA TYR A 55 -10.29 6.98 -3.78
C TYR A 55 -11.50 6.75 -2.86
N SER A 56 -12.50 5.96 -3.29
CA SER A 56 -13.71 5.68 -2.52
C SER A 56 -13.47 4.77 -1.31
N LEU A 57 -12.29 4.15 -1.23
CA LEU A 57 -11.86 3.34 -0.09
C LEU A 57 -11.36 4.17 1.09
N LEU A 58 -11.14 5.48 0.89
CA LEU A 58 -10.81 6.39 1.97
C LEU A 58 -12.04 6.61 2.85
N GLN A 59 -11.82 6.51 4.17
CA GLN A 59 -12.88 6.72 5.14
C GLN A 59 -12.95 8.18 5.52
N LYS A 60 -14.18 8.71 5.62
CA LYS A 60 -14.42 10.02 6.20
C LYS A 60 -13.97 10.07 7.66
N ILE A 61 -13.51 11.23 8.09
CA ILE A 61 -13.40 11.56 9.50
C ILE A 61 -14.82 11.85 9.97
N LYS A 62 -15.45 10.88 10.64
CA LYS A 62 -16.87 10.96 11.00
C LYS A 62 -17.08 11.88 12.21
N GLN A 63 -18.11 12.72 12.15
CA GLN A 63 -18.54 13.55 13.28
C GLN A 63 -18.89 12.72 14.52
N ALA A 64 -19.47 11.51 14.32
CA ALA A 64 -19.77 10.58 15.40
C ALA A 64 -18.54 10.21 16.27
N LYS A 65 -17.33 10.32 15.71
CA LYS A 65 -16.06 10.11 16.43
C LYS A 65 -15.40 11.43 16.85
N TYR A 66 -15.63 12.50 16.11
CA TYR A 66 -15.04 13.82 16.31
C TYR A 66 -16.17 14.87 16.30
N PRO A 67 -16.86 15.09 17.44
CA PRO A 67 -18.10 15.87 17.47
C PRO A 67 -17.91 17.35 17.12
N ASP A 68 -16.68 17.86 17.23
CA ASP A 68 -16.34 19.27 16.98
C ASP A 68 -16.26 19.62 15.48
N ILE A 69 -16.30 18.65 14.57
CA ILE A 69 -16.23 18.91 13.13
C ILE A 69 -17.61 19.19 12.55
N THR A 70 -17.67 20.06 11.54
CA THR A 70 -18.91 20.31 10.78
C THR A 70 -19.15 19.24 9.70
N ALA A 71 -20.34 19.22 9.12
CA ALA A 71 -20.67 18.33 8.00
C ALA A 71 -19.80 18.64 6.77
N GLU A 72 -19.47 19.91 6.55
CA GLU A 72 -18.57 20.38 5.50
C GLU A 72 -17.15 19.85 5.72
N GLU A 73 -16.63 19.90 6.94
CA GLU A 73 -15.31 19.37 7.28
C GLU A 73 -15.25 17.85 7.14
N GLU A 74 -16.29 17.13 7.55
CA GLU A 74 -16.41 15.69 7.32
C GLU A 74 -16.38 15.37 5.81
N ALA A 75 -17.07 16.15 4.98
CA ALA A 75 -17.05 15.99 3.53
C ALA A 75 -15.66 16.30 2.92
N ALA A 76 -15.02 17.37 3.39
CA ALA A 76 -13.68 17.78 2.96
C ALA A 76 -12.57 16.82 3.42
N SER A 77 -12.84 15.96 4.42
CA SER A 77 -11.84 15.04 4.97
C SER A 77 -11.27 14.06 3.94
N VAL A 78 -12.05 13.63 2.94
CA VAL A 78 -11.58 12.72 1.88
C VAL A 78 -10.64 13.41 0.88
N PRO A 79 -11.01 14.52 0.23
CA PRO A 79 -10.08 15.22 -0.66
C PRO A 79 -8.83 15.73 0.09
N LEU A 80 -8.96 16.16 1.35
CA LEU A 80 -7.79 16.53 2.16
C LEU A 80 -6.85 15.34 2.38
N GLN A 81 -7.39 14.15 2.69
CA GLN A 81 -6.58 12.93 2.81
C GLN A 81 -5.84 12.60 1.51
N ILE A 82 -6.49 12.75 0.34
CA ILE A 82 -5.88 12.51 -0.98
C ILE A 82 -4.71 13.48 -1.18
N VAL A 83 -4.93 14.78 -0.97
CA VAL A 83 -3.91 15.82 -1.16
C VAL A 83 -2.73 15.62 -0.22
N VAL A 84 -2.98 15.44 1.08
CA VAL A 84 -1.91 15.27 2.08
C VAL A 84 -1.13 13.97 1.82
N GLN A 85 -1.81 12.89 1.42
CA GLN A 85 -1.13 11.65 1.08
C GLN A 85 -0.29 11.78 -0.21
N GLY A 86 -0.79 12.51 -1.21
CA GLY A 86 -0.03 12.82 -2.43
C GLY A 86 1.22 13.64 -2.13
N ILE A 87 1.12 14.67 -1.29
CA ILE A 87 2.27 15.48 -0.85
C ILE A 87 3.29 14.60 -0.11
N PHE A 88 2.83 13.76 0.82
CA PHE A 88 3.71 12.86 1.56
C PHE A 88 4.46 11.89 0.63
N ASP A 89 3.74 11.22 -0.28
CA ASP A 89 4.37 10.31 -1.24
C ASP A 89 5.32 11.05 -2.19
N ALA A 90 4.97 12.28 -2.64
CA ALA A 90 5.83 13.11 -3.49
C ALA A 90 7.16 13.47 -2.81
N VAL A 91 7.10 13.83 -1.52
CA VAL A 91 8.31 14.12 -0.71
C VAL A 91 9.20 12.89 -0.64
N LEU A 92 8.63 11.70 -0.40
CA LEU A 92 9.39 10.46 -0.35
C LEU A 92 10.01 10.10 -1.71
N VAL A 93 9.26 10.26 -2.80
CA VAL A 93 9.78 10.05 -4.16
C VAL A 93 10.95 11.01 -4.43
N ASN A 94 10.77 12.30 -4.18
CA ASN A 94 11.82 13.29 -4.38
C ASN A 94 13.06 13.00 -3.51
N LEU A 95 12.88 12.59 -2.26
CA LEU A 95 13.97 12.18 -1.39
C LEU A 95 14.76 11.01 -1.99
N MET A 96 14.07 9.96 -2.47
CA MET A 96 14.74 8.80 -3.06
C MET A 96 15.41 9.13 -4.39
N GLN A 97 14.81 9.99 -5.22
CA GLN A 97 15.45 10.43 -6.46
C GLN A 97 16.71 11.26 -6.23
N THR A 98 16.74 12.06 -5.17
CA THR A 98 17.86 12.97 -4.89
C THR A 98 18.94 12.35 -3.99
N LYS A 99 18.57 11.41 -3.11
CA LYS A 99 19.47 10.84 -2.08
C LYS A 99 19.62 9.32 -2.14
N GLY A 100 18.73 8.60 -2.82
CA GLY A 100 18.75 7.13 -2.89
C GLY A 100 19.82 6.55 -3.82
N GLY A 101 20.47 7.38 -4.65
CA GLY A 101 21.43 6.93 -5.66
C GLY A 101 20.79 6.08 -6.76
N SER A 102 21.57 5.36 -7.55
CA SER A 102 21.04 4.49 -8.62
C SER A 102 20.49 3.16 -8.12
N ILE A 103 20.84 2.75 -6.90
CA ILE A 103 20.57 1.40 -6.38
C ILE A 103 19.21 1.24 -5.71
N TRP A 104 18.58 2.33 -5.24
CA TRP A 104 17.45 2.21 -4.32
C TRP A 104 16.23 1.49 -4.92
N GLN A 105 15.95 1.65 -6.22
CA GLN A 105 14.83 0.94 -6.86
C GLN A 105 15.10 -0.56 -6.95
N GLY A 106 16.34 -0.94 -7.27
CA GLY A 106 16.77 -2.34 -7.25
C GLY A 106 16.65 -2.93 -5.85
N LEU A 107 17.22 -2.25 -4.86
CA LEU A 107 17.13 -2.67 -3.46
C LEU A 107 15.68 -2.81 -2.99
N ARG A 108 14.80 -1.87 -3.34
CA ARG A 108 13.36 -1.95 -3.02
C ARG A 108 12.74 -3.21 -3.62
N LYS A 109 13.02 -3.53 -4.88
CA LYS A 109 12.51 -4.74 -5.54
C LYS A 109 13.03 -5.99 -4.84
N ASP A 110 14.33 -6.07 -4.59
CA ASP A 110 14.97 -7.22 -3.95
C ASP A 110 14.37 -7.49 -2.56
N ILE A 111 14.15 -6.43 -1.77
CA ILE A 111 13.47 -6.49 -0.47
C ILE A 111 12.04 -7.00 -0.64
N CYS A 112 11.27 -6.47 -1.60
CA CYS A 112 9.89 -6.89 -1.83
C CYS A 112 9.79 -8.35 -2.28
N GLU A 113 10.70 -8.81 -3.13
CA GLU A 113 10.75 -10.20 -3.59
C GLU A 113 11.16 -11.15 -2.47
N SER A 114 12.18 -10.78 -1.68
CA SER A 114 12.74 -11.63 -0.65
C SER A 114 11.84 -11.73 0.58
N LEU A 115 11.27 -10.61 1.04
CA LEU A 115 10.53 -10.55 2.30
C LEU A 115 9.03 -10.75 2.13
N ASN A 116 8.43 -10.20 1.07
CA ASN A 116 6.96 -10.21 0.93
C ASN A 116 6.47 -11.33 0.03
N ARG A 117 7.04 -11.49 -1.17
CA ARG A 117 6.55 -12.48 -2.14
C ARG A 117 6.84 -13.93 -1.75
N LYS A 118 7.94 -14.17 -1.04
CA LYS A 118 8.36 -15.51 -0.60
C LYS A 118 7.97 -15.82 0.85
N LYS A 119 7.25 -14.92 1.55
CA LYS A 119 6.91 -15.07 2.99
C LYS A 119 6.28 -16.44 3.26
N ASN A 120 5.19 -16.77 2.57
CA ASN A 120 4.45 -18.01 2.83
C ASN A 120 5.28 -19.26 2.49
N THR A 121 6.00 -19.26 1.36
CA THR A 121 6.90 -20.36 0.99
C THR A 121 7.97 -20.56 2.05
N ARG A 122 8.59 -19.48 2.53
CA ARG A 122 9.65 -19.53 3.54
C ARG A 122 9.11 -19.97 4.90
N VAL A 123 7.91 -19.51 5.29
CA VAL A 123 7.24 -19.98 6.50
C VAL A 123 6.97 -21.48 6.42
N LEU A 124 6.43 -21.97 5.29
CA LEU A 124 6.18 -23.40 5.10
C LEU A 124 7.48 -24.21 5.15
N GLU A 125 8.56 -23.72 4.52
CA GLU A 125 9.88 -24.34 4.58
C GLU A 125 10.39 -24.44 6.02
N ILE A 126 10.30 -23.36 6.81
CA ILE A 126 10.71 -23.33 8.22
C ILE A 126 9.87 -24.30 9.06
N LEU A 127 8.56 -24.34 8.84
CA LEU A 127 7.67 -25.28 9.53
C LEU A 127 8.02 -26.74 9.21
N GLN A 128 8.34 -27.04 7.95
CA GLN A 128 8.69 -28.38 7.50
C GLN A 128 10.09 -28.84 7.93
N THR A 129 11.01 -27.91 8.18
CA THR A 129 12.42 -28.21 8.48
C THR A 129 12.74 -28.04 9.96
N THR A 130 12.55 -26.83 10.49
CA THR A 130 12.95 -26.46 11.86
C THR A 130 11.96 -26.97 12.91
N TYR A 131 10.67 -26.94 12.60
CA TYR A 131 9.59 -27.27 13.55
C TYR A 131 8.84 -28.56 13.19
N ARG A 132 9.49 -29.45 12.41
CA ARG A 132 8.89 -30.68 11.89
C ARG A 132 8.30 -31.57 12.98
N ASP A 133 9.02 -31.68 14.09
CA ASP A 133 8.70 -32.59 15.20
C ASP A 133 7.98 -31.87 16.35
N ALA A 134 7.55 -30.62 16.14
CA ALA A 134 6.78 -29.88 17.14
C ALA A 134 5.34 -30.39 17.20
N ASP A 135 4.86 -30.77 18.38
CA ASP A 135 3.46 -31.20 18.58
C ASP A 135 2.46 -30.06 18.39
N VAL A 136 2.87 -28.83 18.72
CA VAL A 136 2.04 -27.61 18.64
C VAL A 136 2.89 -26.44 18.16
N VAL A 137 2.37 -25.68 17.19
CA VAL A 137 2.99 -24.44 16.69
C VAL A 137 2.01 -23.28 16.82
N PHE A 138 2.47 -22.18 17.42
CA PHE A 138 1.72 -20.93 17.51
C PHE A 138 2.23 -19.94 16.47
N LEU A 139 1.35 -19.51 15.58
CA LEU A 139 1.66 -18.51 14.56
C LEU A 139 0.97 -17.18 14.88
N GLN A 140 1.68 -16.08 14.66
CA GLN A 140 1.15 -14.72 14.74
C GLN A 140 1.28 -14.05 13.39
N GLU A 141 0.32 -13.17 13.05
CA GLU A 141 0.31 -12.43 11.78
C GLU A 141 0.49 -13.34 10.53
N ALA A 142 -0.11 -14.54 10.60
CA ALA A 142 -0.07 -15.55 9.53
C ALA A 142 -1.08 -15.28 8.39
N GLY A 143 -1.99 -14.31 8.59
CA GLY A 143 -2.83 -13.77 7.53
C GLY A 143 -2.07 -12.72 6.73
N ASN A 144 -2.26 -12.74 5.41
CA ASN A 144 -1.91 -11.61 4.54
C ASN A 144 -2.99 -10.54 4.60
#